data_AF-X0YEN5-F1
#
_entry.id   AF-X0YEN5-F1
#
_cell.length_a   1.000
_cell.length_b   1.000
_cell.length_c   1.000
_cell.angle_alpha   90.00
_cell.angle_beta   90.00
_cell.angle_gamma   90.00
#
_symmetry.space_group_name_H-M   'P 1'
#
loop_
_entity.id
_entity.type
_entity.pdbx_description
1 polymer ?
#
loop_
_entity_poly.entity_id
_entity_poly.type
_entity_poly.pdbx_seq_one_letter_code
_entity_poly.pdbx_strand_id
1 'polypeptide(L)'
;CATRILYVFEEALGEEIRFDDDFVEEPGLTVRDLTDKYSAVEFPWGKLGIDICLGMPMDKKLTNIQYTYIPEYVFKAFSIAQVQNDGNWQPIVNATNNIFVANVASTNGPAITPNLVFWSCWLLILVISVMAKIKNFSLRWFDLIFFLLVGFLGSLLMILWFATDHTAAAWNLNLLWAWPTHLVIAFWLVKKDKPRWLNWYLLVTGILAITLVILWSVVPQGLNMSIIPIVLAIATRATAAIFD
;
A
#
# COMPACT_ATOMS: atom_id res chain seq x y z
N CYS A 1 -3.85 17.54 -5.55
CA CYS A 1 -2.94 16.93 -6.54
C CYS A 1 -2.37 18.02 -7.44
N ALA A 2 -1.12 17.82 -7.88
CA ALA A 2 -0.44 18.74 -8.79
C ALA A 2 -1.08 18.78 -10.19
N THR A 3 -1.79 17.71 -10.57
CA THR A 3 -2.66 17.64 -11.77
C THR A 3 -3.63 18.82 -11.92
N ARG A 4 -4.07 19.43 -10.80
CA ARG A 4 -4.98 20.58 -10.83
C ARG A 4 -4.41 21.77 -11.60
N ILE A 5 -3.08 21.93 -11.63
CA ILE A 5 -2.44 23.04 -12.33
C ILE A 5 -2.72 22.92 -13.83
N LEU A 6 -2.57 21.73 -14.41
CA LEU A 6 -2.85 21.52 -15.84
C LEU A 6 -4.31 21.80 -16.16
N TYR A 7 -5.23 21.25 -15.36
CA TYR A 7 -6.66 21.46 -15.58
C TYR A 7 -7.06 22.94 -15.57
N VAL A 8 -6.47 23.77 -14.72
CA VAL A 8 -6.75 25.22 -14.70
C VAL A 8 -6.29 25.89 -16.00
N PHE A 9 -5.15 25.51 -16.56
CA PHE A 9 -4.69 26.06 -17.84
C PHE A 9 -5.53 25.55 -19.01
N GLU A 10 -5.87 24.26 -19.04
CA GLU A 10 -6.77 23.70 -20.04
C GLU A 10 -8.16 24.35 -19.99
N GLU A 11 -8.70 24.60 -18.80
CA GLU A 11 -10.00 25.25 -18.62
C GLU A 11 -9.95 26.74 -19.02
N ALA A 12 -8.85 27.43 -18.72
CA ALA A 12 -8.71 28.86 -19.00
C ALA A 12 -8.38 29.17 -20.48
N LEU A 13 -7.56 28.34 -21.12
CA LEU A 13 -7.04 28.58 -22.48
C LEU A 13 -7.66 27.67 -23.54
N GLY A 14 -8.31 26.58 -23.15
CA GLY A 14 -8.98 25.66 -24.07
C GLY A 14 -8.03 25.14 -25.16
N GLU A 15 -8.41 25.34 -26.42
CA GLU A 15 -7.63 24.92 -27.59
C GLU A 15 -6.37 25.77 -27.85
N GLU A 16 -6.20 26.89 -27.12
CA GLU A 16 -5.04 27.77 -27.26
C GLU A 16 -3.81 27.26 -26.51
N ILE A 17 -3.93 26.19 -25.71
CA ILE A 17 -2.80 25.52 -25.05
C ILE A 17 -2.67 24.07 -25.50
N ARG A 18 -1.43 23.63 -25.67
CA ARG A 18 -1.09 22.23 -25.95
C ARG A 18 0.00 21.75 -25.00
N PHE A 19 -0.28 20.64 -24.33
CA PHE A 19 0.74 19.81 -23.68
C PHE A 19 1.15 18.71 -24.65
N ASP A 20 2.46 18.58 -24.91
CA ASP A 20 2.98 17.41 -25.62
C ASP A 20 3.09 16.22 -24.65
N ASP A 21 3.09 15.00 -25.16
CA ASP A 21 3.24 13.78 -24.36
C ASP A 21 4.71 13.41 -24.12
N ASP A 22 5.66 14.06 -24.81
CA ASP A 22 7.09 13.71 -24.80
C ASP A 22 7.89 14.23 -23.58
N PHE A 23 7.23 14.41 -22.43
CA PHE A 23 7.89 14.81 -21.17
C PHE A 23 8.14 13.64 -20.19
N VAL A 24 7.73 12.43 -20.58
CA VAL A 24 7.86 11.21 -19.78
C VAL A 24 8.87 10.27 -20.41
N GLU A 25 9.99 10.04 -19.73
CA GLU A 25 11.07 9.15 -20.19
C GLU A 25 10.68 7.66 -20.16
N GLU A 26 9.93 7.25 -19.13
CA GLU A 26 9.49 5.87 -18.92
C GLU A 26 7.95 5.81 -18.86
N PRO A 27 7.26 5.69 -20.02
CA PRO A 27 5.80 5.65 -20.06
C PRO A 27 5.22 4.31 -19.58
N GLY A 28 3.96 4.31 -19.17
CA GLY A 28 3.22 3.11 -18.78
C GLY A 28 3.48 2.58 -17.36
N LEU A 29 4.14 3.37 -16.51
CA LEU A 29 4.26 3.13 -15.07
C LEU A 29 2.93 3.37 -14.36
N THR A 30 2.77 2.74 -13.21
CA THR A 30 1.60 2.92 -12.33
C THR A 30 1.83 4.04 -11.32
N VAL A 31 0.78 4.45 -10.62
CA VAL A 31 0.91 5.39 -9.49
C VAL A 31 1.80 4.78 -8.41
N ARG A 32 1.72 3.46 -8.17
CA ARG A 32 2.57 2.76 -7.20
C ARG A 32 4.04 2.80 -7.61
N ASP A 33 4.36 2.47 -8.85
CA ASP A 33 5.73 2.49 -9.36
C ASP A 33 6.36 3.88 -9.23
N LEU A 34 5.62 4.91 -9.64
CA LEU A 34 6.08 6.29 -9.56
C LEU A 34 6.24 6.76 -8.11
N THR A 35 5.32 6.40 -7.22
CA THR A 35 5.45 6.73 -5.79
C THR A 35 6.67 6.05 -5.17
N ASP A 36 6.89 4.78 -5.52
CA ASP A 36 8.01 3.98 -5.05
C ASP A 36 9.37 4.57 -5.44
N LYS A 37 9.49 5.22 -6.61
CA LYS A 37 10.72 5.92 -7.01
C LYS A 37 11.16 6.98 -5.99
N TYR A 38 10.22 7.60 -5.28
CA TYR A 38 10.51 8.63 -4.27
C TYR A 38 10.49 8.09 -2.83
N SER A 39 9.74 7.02 -2.53
CA SER A 39 9.56 6.55 -1.14
C SER A 39 10.30 5.27 -0.78
N ALA A 40 10.65 4.40 -1.73
CA ALA A 40 11.04 3.02 -1.40
C ALA A 40 12.33 2.90 -0.58
N VAL A 41 13.36 3.71 -0.91
CA VAL A 41 14.66 3.66 -0.22
C VAL A 41 14.66 4.54 1.02
N GLU A 42 14.22 5.78 0.87
CA GLU A 42 14.31 6.81 1.92
C GLU A 42 13.28 6.59 3.05
N PHE A 43 12.08 6.13 2.71
CA PHE A 43 10.93 6.06 3.63
C PHE A 43 10.22 4.70 3.60
N PRO A 44 10.90 3.59 3.93
CA PRO A 44 10.33 2.25 3.81
C PRO A 44 9.08 2.03 4.70
N TRP A 45 9.01 2.69 5.87
CA TRP A 45 7.80 2.70 6.72
C TRP A 45 6.65 3.50 6.11
N GLY A 46 6.96 4.63 5.46
CA GLY A 46 5.98 5.42 4.72
C GLY A 46 5.43 4.64 3.54
N LYS A 47 6.32 4.01 2.76
CA LYS A 47 5.96 3.08 1.67
C LYS A 47 5.03 1.97 2.18
N LEU A 48 5.37 1.31 3.29
CA LEU A 48 4.50 0.29 3.88
C LEU A 48 3.09 0.85 4.16
N GLY A 49 2.98 2.04 4.76
CA GLY A 49 1.69 2.67 5.03
C GLY A 49 0.89 2.95 3.76
N ILE A 50 1.54 3.48 2.72
CA ILE A 50 0.94 3.74 1.41
C ILE A 50 0.44 2.42 0.80
N ASP A 51 1.28 1.37 0.80
CA ASP A 51 0.95 0.07 0.21
C ASP A 51 -0.16 -0.68 0.95
N ILE A 52 -0.29 -0.45 2.25
CA ILE A 52 -1.37 -1.00 3.08
C ILE A 52 -2.68 -0.25 2.80
N CYS A 53 -2.66 1.09 2.82
CA CYS A 53 -3.87 1.89 2.74
C CYS A 53 -4.46 1.98 1.33
N LEU A 54 -3.65 1.87 0.29
CA LEU A 54 -4.09 2.07 -1.10
C LEU A 54 -4.19 0.76 -1.89
N GLY A 55 -5.29 0.61 -2.63
CA GLY A 55 -5.67 -0.63 -3.32
C GLY A 55 -5.29 -0.66 -4.81
N MET A 56 -5.95 -1.55 -5.56
CA MET A 56 -5.72 -1.77 -7.01
C MET A 56 -5.76 -0.53 -7.91
N PRO A 57 -6.49 0.56 -7.62
CA PRO A 57 -6.42 1.77 -8.44
C PRO A 57 -5.01 2.36 -8.57
N MET A 58 -4.12 2.11 -7.61
CA MET A 58 -2.72 2.52 -7.66
C MET A 58 -1.88 1.74 -8.68
N ASP A 59 -2.33 0.55 -9.04
CA ASP A 59 -1.64 -0.40 -9.93
C ASP A 59 -2.14 -0.28 -11.38
N LYS A 60 -2.93 0.77 -11.68
CA LYS A 60 -3.33 1.11 -13.05
C LYS A 60 -2.20 1.87 -13.75
N LYS A 61 -1.89 1.46 -14.98
CA LYS A 61 -0.95 2.18 -15.84
C LYS A 61 -1.48 3.57 -16.14
N LEU A 62 -0.61 4.57 -16.04
CA LEU A 62 -0.92 5.97 -16.28
C LEU A 62 -0.65 6.35 -17.74
N THR A 63 -1.45 7.30 -18.25
CA THR A 63 -1.07 8.08 -19.43
C THR A 63 -0.01 9.12 -19.06
N ASN A 64 0.72 9.66 -20.02
CA ASN A 64 1.81 10.60 -19.75
C ASN A 64 1.31 11.83 -18.98
N ILE A 65 0.17 12.40 -19.39
CA ILE A 65 -0.46 13.53 -18.67
C ILE A 65 -0.78 13.21 -17.20
N GLN A 66 -1.12 11.96 -16.87
CA GLN A 66 -1.45 11.58 -15.49
C GLN A 66 -0.22 11.52 -14.57
N TYR A 67 1.00 11.45 -15.11
CA TYR A 67 2.24 11.52 -14.30
C TYR A 67 2.35 12.86 -13.56
N THR A 68 1.67 13.90 -14.06
CA THR A 68 1.62 15.24 -13.45
C THR A 68 0.94 15.29 -12.08
N TYR A 69 0.47 14.15 -11.54
CA TYR A 69 0.16 14.07 -10.11
C TYR A 69 1.39 14.34 -9.23
N ILE A 70 2.59 14.04 -9.73
CA ILE A 70 3.88 14.41 -9.15
C ILE A 70 4.30 15.80 -9.69
N PRO A 71 4.65 16.75 -8.81
CA PRO A 71 5.01 18.11 -9.21
C PRO A 71 6.16 18.22 -10.22
N GLU A 72 7.13 17.30 -10.17
CA GLU A 72 8.24 17.27 -11.14
C GLU A 72 7.74 17.11 -12.58
N TYR A 73 6.71 16.28 -12.79
CA TYR A 73 6.15 16.07 -14.12
C TYR A 73 5.26 17.23 -14.56
N VAL A 74 4.68 18.00 -13.65
CA VAL A 74 4.07 19.30 -14.01
C VAL A 74 5.14 20.21 -14.60
N PHE A 75 6.26 20.37 -13.91
CA PHE A 75 7.38 21.18 -14.39
C PHE A 75 7.88 20.70 -15.77
N LYS A 76 8.09 19.39 -15.94
CA LYS A 76 8.50 18.80 -17.23
C LYS A 76 7.46 19.04 -18.33
N ALA A 77 6.17 18.83 -18.06
CA ALA A 77 5.10 19.07 -19.03
C ALA A 77 5.05 20.55 -19.49
N PHE A 78 5.14 21.50 -18.56
CA PHE A 78 5.15 22.94 -18.91
C PHE A 78 6.41 23.36 -19.66
N SER A 79 7.56 22.69 -19.43
CA SER A 79 8.81 23.02 -20.12
C SER A 79 8.77 22.80 -21.64
N ILE A 80 7.86 21.95 -22.11
CA ILE A 80 7.66 21.66 -23.54
C ILE A 80 6.26 22.09 -24.05
N ALA A 81 5.43 22.65 -23.18
CA ALA A 81 4.08 23.10 -23.53
C ALA A 81 4.12 24.35 -24.41
N GLN A 82 3.12 24.46 -25.27
CA GLN A 82 2.98 25.55 -26.23
C GLN A 82 1.64 26.27 -26.04
N VAL A 83 1.64 27.58 -26.29
CA VAL A 83 0.45 28.42 -26.29
C VAL A 83 0.34 29.14 -27.62
N GLN A 84 -0.89 29.31 -28.10
CA GLN A 84 -1.17 30.06 -29.32
C GLN A 84 -1.12 31.56 -29.03
N ASN A 85 -0.41 32.31 -29.88
CA ASN A 85 -0.41 33.76 -29.85
C ASN A 85 -0.35 34.28 -31.29
N ASP A 86 -1.31 35.12 -31.66
CA ASP A 86 -1.48 35.64 -33.02
C ASP A 86 -1.42 34.56 -34.13
N GLY A 87 -2.01 33.40 -33.84
CA GLY A 87 -2.08 32.26 -34.77
C GLY A 87 -0.84 31.35 -34.81
N ASN A 88 0.25 31.70 -34.12
CA ASN A 88 1.47 30.90 -34.05
C ASN A 88 1.60 30.18 -32.71
N TRP A 89 2.08 28.95 -32.73
CA TRP A 89 2.45 28.20 -31.53
C TRP A 89 3.81 28.65 -31.04
N GLN A 90 3.88 29.06 -29.78
CA GLN A 90 5.11 29.46 -29.11
C GLN A 90 5.23 28.78 -27.74
N PRO A 91 6.44 28.55 -27.21
CA PRO A 91 6.63 27.99 -25.88
C PRO A 91 5.91 28.83 -24.82
N ILE A 92 5.20 28.18 -23.90
CA ILE A 92 4.55 28.89 -22.77
C ILE A 92 5.58 29.36 -21.73
N VAL A 93 6.71 28.66 -21.63
CA VAL A 93 7.83 29.01 -20.74
C VAL A 93 8.94 29.67 -21.56
N ASN A 94 9.26 30.93 -21.25
CA ASN A 94 10.36 31.66 -21.90
C ASN A 94 11.73 31.33 -21.27
N ALA A 95 11.81 31.22 -19.95
CA ALA A 95 13.05 30.90 -19.24
C ALA A 95 12.78 30.17 -17.91
N THR A 96 13.68 29.27 -17.55
CA THR A 96 13.67 28.54 -16.27
C THR A 96 14.87 28.95 -15.43
N ASN A 97 14.63 29.34 -14.18
CA ASN A 97 15.67 29.71 -13.23
C ASN A 97 15.61 28.83 -11.99
N ASN A 98 16.72 28.15 -11.68
CA ASN A 98 16.84 27.34 -10.45
C ASN A 98 17.17 28.25 -9.27
N ILE A 99 16.19 28.49 -8.40
CA ILE A 99 16.35 29.31 -7.19
C ILE A 99 17.07 28.56 -6.05
N PHE A 100 16.96 27.24 -6.04
CA PHE A 100 17.56 26.38 -5.04
C PHE A 100 17.75 24.97 -5.61
N VAL A 101 18.94 24.42 -5.44
CA VAL A 101 19.26 23.03 -5.78
C VAL A 101 19.66 22.34 -4.49
N ALA A 102 18.84 21.41 -4.02
CA ALA A 102 19.14 20.67 -2.81
C ALA A 102 20.35 19.77 -3.04
N ASN A 103 21.27 19.72 -2.07
CA ASN A 103 22.30 18.68 -2.04
C ASN A 103 21.61 17.36 -1.69
N VAL A 104 21.42 16.50 -2.68
CA VAL A 104 20.88 15.16 -2.46
C VAL A 104 21.99 14.31 -1.84
N ALA A 105 22.05 14.28 -0.50
CA ALA A 105 22.84 13.27 0.18
C ALA A 105 22.16 11.93 -0.10
N SER A 106 22.85 10.98 -0.74
CA SER A 106 22.34 9.62 -0.86
C SER A 106 22.23 9.04 0.54
N THR A 107 21.01 8.92 1.07
CA THR A 107 20.80 8.23 2.33
C THR A 107 20.59 6.75 2.04
N ASN A 108 21.11 5.89 2.90
CA ASN A 108 20.92 4.44 2.76
C ASN A 108 19.56 3.98 3.32
N GLY A 109 18.62 4.91 3.53
CA GLY A 109 17.40 4.68 4.30
C GLY A 109 17.66 4.39 5.78
N PRO A 110 16.60 4.11 6.56
CA PRO A 110 16.74 3.74 7.97
C PRO A 110 17.25 2.31 8.14
N ALA A 111 18.11 2.09 9.13
CA ALA A 111 18.62 0.75 9.47
C ALA A 111 17.52 -0.23 9.92
N ILE A 112 16.46 0.30 10.56
CA ILE A 112 15.30 -0.49 10.99
C ILE A 112 14.22 -0.38 9.92
N THR A 113 14.04 -1.44 9.13
CA THR A 113 13.05 -1.53 8.06
C THR A 113 11.86 -2.42 8.46
N PRO A 114 10.69 -2.26 7.82
CA PRO A 114 9.55 -3.15 8.02
C PRO A 114 9.88 -4.63 7.84
N ASN A 115 10.67 -4.96 6.80
CA ASN A 115 11.13 -6.32 6.55
C ASN A 115 11.86 -6.90 7.76
N LEU A 116 12.87 -6.20 8.29
CA LEU A 116 13.64 -6.67 9.44
C LEU A 116 12.73 -6.91 10.65
N VAL A 117 11.83 -5.97 10.95
CA VAL A 117 10.94 -6.04 12.10
C VAL A 117 9.93 -7.19 11.96
N PHE A 118 9.22 -7.26 10.84
CA PHE A 118 8.13 -8.22 10.67
C PHE A 118 8.63 -9.66 10.51
N TRP A 119 9.76 -9.90 9.83
CA TRP A 119 10.38 -11.23 9.81
C TRP A 119 10.84 -11.66 11.21
N SER A 120 11.45 -10.75 11.97
CA SER A 120 11.88 -11.02 13.35
C SER A 120 10.70 -11.32 14.27
N CYS A 121 9.61 -10.55 14.16
CA CYS A 121 8.36 -10.80 14.88
C CYS A 121 7.75 -12.15 14.50
N TRP A 122 7.68 -12.49 13.21
CA TRP A 122 7.15 -13.79 12.78
C TRP A 122 7.96 -14.96 13.33
N LEU A 123 9.30 -14.89 13.28
CA LEU A 123 10.17 -15.92 13.83
C LEU A 123 9.93 -16.10 15.33
N LEU A 124 9.79 -15.00 16.08
CA LEU A 124 9.46 -15.05 17.50
C LEU A 124 8.08 -15.70 17.76
N ILE A 125 7.06 -15.31 16.99
CA ILE A 125 5.71 -15.88 17.08
C ILE A 125 5.75 -17.39 16.79
N LEU A 126 6.52 -17.82 15.80
CA LEU A 126 6.70 -19.22 15.45
C LEU A 126 7.34 -20.00 16.60
N VAL A 127 8.46 -19.52 17.14
CA VAL A 127 9.16 -20.15 18.27
C VAL A 127 8.26 -20.24 19.50
N ILE A 128 7.58 -19.15 19.87
CA ILE A 128 6.66 -19.13 21.01
C ILE A 128 5.49 -20.08 20.78
N SER A 129 4.94 -20.16 19.57
CA SER A 129 3.85 -21.09 19.23
C SER A 129 4.28 -22.56 19.35
N VAL A 130 5.49 -22.90 18.91
CA VAL A 130 6.06 -24.24 19.07
C VAL A 130 6.30 -24.56 20.55
N MET A 131 6.86 -23.62 21.31
CA MET A 131 7.08 -23.79 22.74
C MET A 131 5.78 -23.94 23.53
N ALA A 132 4.74 -23.18 23.18
CA ALA A 132 3.41 -23.29 23.78
C ALA A 132 2.84 -24.70 23.62
N LYS A 133 2.99 -25.28 22.43
CA LYS A 133 2.58 -26.66 22.16
C LYS A 133 3.39 -27.70 22.93
N ILE A 134 4.71 -27.53 23.03
CA ILE A 134 5.58 -28.48 23.76
C ILE A 134 5.33 -28.40 25.27
N LYS A 135 5.14 -27.20 25.82
CA LYS A 135 5.00 -26.95 27.26
C LYS A 135 3.54 -26.87 27.74
N ASN A 136 2.56 -27.10 26.87
CA ASN A 136 1.13 -27.03 27.16
C ASN A 136 0.67 -25.74 27.85
N PHE A 137 1.19 -24.57 27.42
CA PHE A 137 0.66 -23.28 27.87
C PHE A 137 -0.09 -22.57 26.74
N SER A 138 -1.13 -21.83 27.10
CA SER A 138 -2.04 -21.21 26.13
C SER A 138 -1.58 -19.81 25.71
N LEU A 139 -1.73 -19.50 24.42
CA LEU A 139 -1.47 -18.18 23.84
C LEU A 139 -2.74 -17.37 23.57
N ARG A 140 -3.88 -17.75 24.17
CA ARG A 140 -5.18 -17.12 23.91
C ARG A 140 -5.23 -15.60 24.09
N TRP A 141 -4.48 -15.03 25.05
CA TRP A 141 -4.39 -13.58 25.23
C TRP A 141 -3.52 -12.90 24.16
N PHE A 142 -2.47 -13.58 23.71
CA PHE A 142 -1.71 -13.12 22.55
C PHE A 142 -2.60 -13.13 21.30
N ASP A 143 -3.36 -14.20 21.09
CA ASP A 143 -4.29 -14.30 19.96
C ASP A 143 -5.36 -13.22 19.99
N LEU A 144 -5.92 -12.92 21.17
CA LEU A 144 -6.85 -11.80 21.34
C LEU A 144 -6.23 -10.50 20.80
N ILE A 145 -5.07 -10.12 21.31
CA ILE A 145 -4.43 -8.84 20.95
C ILE A 145 -4.04 -8.85 19.46
N PHE A 146 -3.47 -9.96 18.98
CA PHE A 146 -3.02 -10.09 17.61
C PHE A 146 -4.19 -9.97 16.62
N PHE A 147 -5.26 -10.74 16.79
CA PHE A 147 -6.43 -10.66 15.91
C PHE A 147 -7.23 -9.37 16.09
N LEU A 148 -7.20 -8.73 17.26
CA LEU A 148 -7.74 -7.38 17.42
C LEU A 148 -6.97 -6.37 16.56
N LEU A 149 -5.64 -6.36 16.59
CA LEU A 149 -4.83 -5.45 15.78
C LEU A 149 -5.07 -5.66 14.28
N VAL A 150 -5.09 -6.92 13.82
CA VAL A 150 -5.39 -7.25 12.42
C VAL A 150 -6.82 -6.83 12.05
N GLY A 151 -7.79 -7.06 12.94
CA GLY A 151 -9.17 -6.64 12.73
C GLY A 151 -9.38 -5.13 12.72
N PHE A 152 -8.65 -4.39 13.55
CA PHE A 152 -8.65 -2.92 13.54
C PHE A 152 -8.08 -2.38 12.24
N LEU A 153 -6.96 -2.96 11.77
CA LEU A 153 -6.40 -2.63 10.47
C LEU A 153 -7.42 -2.91 9.35
N GLY A 154 -8.05 -4.09 9.36
CA GLY A 154 -9.08 -4.42 8.39
C GLY A 154 -10.27 -3.46 8.40
N SER A 155 -10.70 -3.05 9.59
CA SER A 155 -11.77 -2.07 9.76
C SER A 155 -11.38 -0.70 9.22
N LEU A 156 -10.14 -0.26 9.48
CA LEU A 156 -9.59 0.98 8.91
C LEU A 156 -9.59 0.92 7.38
N LEU A 157 -9.13 -0.18 6.78
CA LEU A 157 -9.11 -0.36 5.32
C LEU A 157 -10.51 -0.39 4.72
N MET A 158 -11.46 -1.04 5.39
CA MET A 158 -12.86 -1.06 4.97
C MET A 158 -13.50 0.33 5.03
N ILE A 159 -13.21 1.11 6.07
CA ILE A 159 -13.66 2.50 6.20
C ILE A 159 -13.06 3.36 5.09
N LEU A 160 -11.74 3.27 4.84
CA LEU A 160 -11.09 4.00 3.76
C LEU A 160 -11.74 3.73 2.41
N TRP A 161 -12.07 2.47 2.12
CA TRP A 161 -12.70 2.11 0.87
C TRP A 161 -14.18 2.55 0.79
N PHE A 162 -15.01 2.20 1.77
CA PHE A 162 -16.47 2.35 1.64
C PHE A 162 -17.03 3.64 2.23
N ALA A 163 -16.36 4.24 3.21
CA ALA A 163 -16.89 5.36 4.00
C ALA A 163 -16.18 6.70 3.71
N THR A 164 -15.24 6.74 2.77
CA THR A 164 -14.55 7.96 2.38
C THR A 164 -14.51 8.12 0.85
N ASP A 165 -14.29 9.34 0.38
CA ASP A 165 -14.09 9.63 -1.05
C ASP A 165 -12.68 9.26 -1.56
N HIS A 166 -11.92 8.45 -0.81
CA HIS A 166 -10.59 7.99 -1.22
C HIS A 166 -10.67 6.84 -2.21
N THR A 167 -10.95 7.18 -3.47
CA THR A 167 -11.03 6.23 -4.58
C THR A 167 -9.76 5.38 -4.75
N ALA A 168 -8.58 5.90 -4.39
CA ALA A 168 -7.31 5.17 -4.41
C ALA A 168 -7.25 3.99 -3.41
N ALA A 169 -8.07 4.00 -2.36
CA ALA A 169 -8.16 2.91 -1.39
C ALA A 169 -9.11 1.78 -1.84
N ALA A 170 -9.77 1.91 -2.99
CA ALA A 170 -10.75 0.93 -3.44
C ALA A 170 -10.13 -0.42 -3.82
N TRP A 171 -10.92 -1.48 -3.67
CA TRP A 171 -10.53 -2.85 -4.03
C TRP A 171 -9.19 -3.29 -3.42
N ASN A 172 -8.98 -2.95 -2.15
CA ASN A 172 -7.72 -3.20 -1.46
C ASN A 172 -7.60 -4.67 -1.03
N LEU A 173 -6.71 -5.41 -1.70
CA LEU A 173 -6.45 -6.84 -1.46
C LEU A 173 -5.79 -7.12 -0.11
N ASN A 174 -5.32 -6.10 0.64
CA ASN A 174 -4.93 -6.30 2.04
C ASN A 174 -6.10 -6.78 2.92
N LEU A 175 -7.36 -6.55 2.49
CA LEU A 175 -8.54 -7.09 3.16
C LEU A 175 -8.66 -8.62 3.08
N LEU A 176 -7.89 -9.29 2.21
CA LEU A 176 -7.86 -10.76 2.15
C LEU A 176 -7.25 -11.39 3.41
N TRP A 177 -6.29 -10.72 4.04
CA TRP A 177 -5.65 -11.20 5.27
C TRP A 177 -6.03 -10.36 6.49
N ALA A 178 -6.37 -9.09 6.29
CA ALA A 178 -6.86 -8.18 7.33
C ALA A 178 -8.35 -7.92 7.15
N TRP A 179 -9.22 -8.92 7.30
CA TRP A 179 -10.66 -8.65 7.24
C TRP A 179 -11.19 -8.10 8.60
N PRO A 180 -12.20 -7.23 8.60
CA PRO A 180 -12.74 -6.60 9.83
C PRO A 180 -13.31 -7.61 10.85
N THR A 181 -13.80 -8.77 10.40
CA THR A 181 -14.42 -9.77 11.29
C THR A 181 -13.43 -10.38 12.29
N HIS A 182 -12.11 -10.18 12.09
CA HIS A 182 -11.09 -10.52 13.07
C HIS A 182 -11.29 -9.81 14.42
N LEU A 183 -11.91 -8.63 14.45
CA LEU A 183 -12.28 -7.97 15.71
C LEU A 183 -13.25 -8.81 16.55
N VAL A 184 -14.26 -9.40 15.89
CA VAL A 184 -15.30 -10.17 16.58
C VAL A 184 -14.74 -11.51 17.06
N ILE A 185 -14.02 -12.22 16.19
CA ILE A 185 -13.50 -13.55 16.52
C ILE A 185 -12.41 -13.51 17.59
N ALA A 186 -11.64 -12.42 17.71
CA ALA A 186 -10.61 -12.28 18.73
C ALA A 186 -11.15 -12.52 20.15
N PHE A 187 -12.35 -12.00 20.46
CA PHE A 187 -13.00 -12.21 21.77
C PHE A 187 -13.45 -13.66 21.99
N TRP A 188 -13.71 -14.43 20.94
CA TRP A 188 -14.05 -15.84 21.04
C TRP A 188 -12.83 -16.71 21.33
N LEU A 189 -11.61 -16.29 20.95
CA LEU A 189 -10.38 -17.05 21.15
C LEU A 189 -9.99 -17.19 22.63
N VAL A 190 -10.42 -16.26 23.49
CA VAL A 190 -10.15 -16.31 24.94
C VAL A 190 -11.10 -17.22 25.69
N LYS A 191 -12.27 -17.55 25.10
CA LYS A 191 -13.27 -18.39 25.76
C LYS A 191 -12.75 -19.83 25.90
N LYS A 192 -13.10 -20.48 27.02
CA LYS A 192 -12.79 -21.90 27.24
C LYS A 192 -13.60 -22.81 26.30
N ASP A 193 -14.90 -22.51 26.16
CA ASP A 193 -15.80 -23.25 25.29
C ASP A 193 -15.94 -22.55 23.94
N LYS A 194 -15.12 -22.98 22.97
CA LYS A 194 -15.11 -22.44 21.61
C LYS A 194 -16.22 -23.09 20.77
N PRO A 195 -17.06 -22.31 20.06
CA PRO A 195 -18.07 -22.88 19.19
C PRO A 195 -17.40 -23.53 17.96
N ARG A 196 -17.99 -24.62 17.44
CA ARG A 196 -17.41 -25.37 16.30
C ARG A 196 -17.19 -24.52 15.04
N TRP A 197 -18.00 -23.49 14.81
CA TRP A 197 -17.84 -22.59 13.67
C TRP A 197 -16.53 -21.77 13.74
N LEU A 198 -15.98 -21.54 14.94
CA LEU A 198 -14.73 -20.82 15.10
C LEU A 198 -13.56 -21.59 14.49
N ASN A 199 -13.54 -22.92 14.63
CA ASN A 199 -12.51 -23.75 14.01
C ASN A 199 -12.57 -23.67 12.49
N TRP A 200 -13.77 -23.65 11.91
CA TRP A 200 -13.95 -23.43 10.47
C TRP A 200 -13.44 -22.06 10.03
N TYR A 201 -13.77 -21.01 10.77
CA TYR A 201 -13.28 -19.66 10.50
C TYR A 201 -11.75 -19.59 10.52
N LEU A 202 -11.11 -20.15 11.55
CA LEU A 202 -9.66 -20.17 11.68
C LEU A 202 -8.98 -21.02 10.59
N LEU A 203 -9.60 -22.14 10.22
CA LEU A 203 -9.11 -22.98 9.13
C LEU A 203 -9.13 -22.21 7.80
N VAL A 204 -10.25 -21.55 7.48
CA VAL A 204 -10.37 -20.69 6.29
C VAL A 204 -9.37 -19.54 6.32
N THR A 205 -9.20 -18.90 7.48
CA THR A 205 -8.18 -17.85 7.70
C THR A 205 -6.78 -18.35 7.35
N GLY A 206 -6.40 -19.52 7.90
CA GLY A 206 -5.09 -20.11 7.67
C GLY A 206 -4.87 -20.51 6.21
N ILE A 207 -5.86 -21.17 5.59
CA ILE A 207 -5.79 -21.55 4.18
C ILE A 207 -5.64 -20.31 3.30
N LEU A 208 -6.49 -19.29 3.49
CA LEU A 208 -6.45 -18.09 2.66
C LEU A 208 -5.12 -17.34 2.83
N ALA A 209 -4.60 -17.24 4.05
CA ALA A 209 -3.30 -16.63 4.32
C ALA A 209 -2.17 -17.35 3.57
N ILE A 210 -2.12 -18.69 3.62
CA ILE A 210 -1.11 -19.47 2.89
C ILE A 210 -1.30 -19.35 1.37
N THR A 211 -2.53 -19.42 0.88
CA THR A 211 -2.85 -19.22 -0.54
C THR A 211 -2.40 -17.84 -1.02
N LEU A 212 -2.64 -16.79 -0.24
CA LEU A 212 -2.19 -15.44 -0.58
C LEU A 212 -0.66 -15.34 -0.65
N VAL A 213 0.07 -15.96 0.28
CA VAL A 213 1.54 -15.99 0.25
C VAL A 213 2.06 -16.72 -0.99
N ILE A 214 1.43 -17.85 -1.37
CA ILE A 214 1.80 -18.60 -2.59
C ILE A 214 1.53 -17.77 -3.84
N LEU A 215 0.43 -17.03 -3.88
CA LEU A 215 0.00 -16.22 -5.03
C LEU A 215 0.51 -14.77 -4.98
N TRP A 216 1.44 -14.44 -4.08
CA TRP A 216 1.84 -13.05 -3.81
C TRP A 216 2.35 -12.30 -5.04
N SER A 217 3.05 -12.98 -5.94
CA SER A 217 3.58 -12.40 -7.19
C SER A 217 2.55 -12.35 -8.33
N VAL A 218 1.39 -12.99 -8.16
CA VAL A 218 0.35 -13.14 -9.20
C VAL A 218 -0.85 -12.24 -8.93
N VAL A 219 -1.06 -11.81 -7.69
CA VAL A 219 -2.15 -10.89 -7.36
C VAL A 219 -1.98 -9.55 -8.08
N PRO A 220 -3.08 -8.94 -8.57
CA PRO A 220 -3.02 -7.73 -9.40
C PRO A 220 -2.65 -6.45 -8.63
N GLN A 221 -2.66 -6.48 -7.30
CA GLN A 221 -2.19 -5.37 -6.46
C GLN A 221 -0.76 -5.61 -6.02
N GLY A 222 0.10 -4.60 -6.14
CA GLY A 222 1.47 -4.63 -5.60
C GLY A 222 1.51 -4.63 -4.07
N LEU A 223 1.19 -5.76 -3.43
CA LEU A 223 1.24 -5.92 -1.98
C LEU A 223 2.68 -5.84 -1.47
N ASN A 224 2.89 -5.06 -0.41
CA ASN A 224 4.23 -4.86 0.15
C ASN A 224 4.81 -6.17 0.70
N MET A 225 5.96 -6.61 0.19
CA MET A 225 6.61 -7.88 0.58
C MET A 225 6.88 -7.99 2.09
N SER A 226 7.02 -6.86 2.79
CA SER A 226 7.23 -6.86 4.24
C SER A 226 6.02 -7.41 5.01
N ILE A 227 4.85 -7.50 4.39
CA ILE A 227 3.61 -8.01 5.02
C ILE A 227 3.57 -9.54 5.03
N ILE A 228 4.33 -10.23 4.17
CA ILE A 228 4.36 -11.70 4.09
C ILE A 228 4.53 -12.36 5.48
N PRO A 229 5.46 -11.93 6.35
CA PRO A 229 5.62 -12.52 7.69
C PRO A 229 4.41 -12.33 8.60
N ILE A 230 3.67 -11.22 8.47
CA ILE A 230 2.42 -10.99 9.21
C ILE A 230 1.34 -11.97 8.75
N VAL A 231 1.23 -12.21 7.44
CA VAL A 231 0.29 -13.19 6.88
C VAL A 231 0.66 -14.61 7.30
N LEU A 232 1.95 -14.94 7.33
CA LEU A 232 2.43 -16.20 7.90
C LEU A 232 2.17 -16.32 9.40
N ALA A 233 2.24 -15.21 10.16
CA ALA A 233 1.89 -15.19 11.58
C ALA A 233 0.40 -15.48 11.78
N ILE A 234 -0.47 -14.90 10.93
CA ILE A 234 -1.91 -15.21 10.91
C ILE A 234 -2.14 -16.69 10.64
N ALA A 235 -1.50 -17.28 9.63
CA ALA A 235 -1.62 -18.71 9.36
C ALA A 235 -1.16 -19.58 10.55
N THR A 236 -0.03 -19.20 11.16
CA THR A 236 0.54 -19.91 12.33
C THR A 236 -0.40 -19.86 13.53
N ARG A 237 -0.91 -18.69 13.88
CA ARG A 237 -1.79 -18.52 15.04
C ARG A 237 -3.19 -19.05 14.80
N ALA A 238 -3.73 -18.88 13.59
CA ALA A 238 -5.04 -19.43 13.24
C ALA A 238 -5.06 -20.96 13.36
N THR A 239 -4.01 -21.63 12.85
CA THR A 239 -3.90 -23.09 12.97
C THR A 239 -3.65 -23.55 14.40
N ALA A 240 -2.75 -22.90 15.13
CA ALA A 240 -2.48 -23.25 16.53
C ALA A 240 -3.73 -23.10 17.42
N ALA A 241 -4.51 -22.02 17.24
CA ALA A 241 -5.69 -21.74 18.04
C ALA A 241 -6.85 -22.75 17.84
N ILE A 242 -6.83 -23.57 16.78
CA ILE A 242 -7.77 -24.69 16.57
C ILE A 242 -7.48 -25.84 17.54
N PHE A 243 -6.21 -26.02 17.92
CA PHE A 243 -5.76 -27.12 18.79
C PHE A 243 -5.63 -26.71 20.27
N ASP A 244 -5.77 -25.42 20.59
CA ASP A 244 -5.76 -24.82 21.95
C ASP A 244 -7.14 -24.87 22.64
#